data_AF-A0A929SNJ4-F1
#
_entry.id   AF-A0A929SNJ4-F1
#
_cell.length_a   1.000
_cell.length_b   1.000
_cell.length_c   1.000
_cell.angle_alpha   90.00
_cell.angle_beta   90.00
_cell.angle_gamma   90.00
#
_symmetry.space_group_name_H-M   'P 1'
#
loop_
_entity.id
_entity.type
_entity.pdbx_description
1 polymer ?
#
loop_
_entity_poly.entity_id
_entity_poly.type
_entity_poly.pdbx_seq_one_letter_code
_entity_poly.pdbx_strand_id
1 'polypeptide(L)'
;VLISKPNDENLGRAKVKTSAKSIDPTSNSDHSVPPGFERILSSTLKELKVKSGDCLGGDEILALARAYNNKIISAGFITTSVSIPQQNISSGTLLLALHPGRIGEISLEPGSRAKNQRSIFTAFGGDKRGELLSLRDMEQAMENFNAASRSEAEISLSPSAKQGYSDINISKQQSSPLLLRLSADNLGSKSSGKYQGAAMLYGLNLLGLNESVFASYGRNFLRGDKKSLGDDSKSGRSANYYAGFSIPFGYFSLSFWQNRYTYDQIVPGAYELYTYSGSSVRRNLDLNYVYFRNQNSKNSLFFRIWQKKYKNYIQDYELSNQRKREGGYEAGLKSKVFFDNSSVEMMLSYLKSTGAFNALR
;
A
#
# COMPACT_ATOMS: atom_id res chain seq x y z
N VAL A 1 3.10 -11.51 36.50
CA VAL A 1 3.99 -11.80 35.36
C VAL A 1 4.56 -10.49 34.88
N LEU A 2 5.88 -10.35 34.86
CA LEU A 2 6.57 -9.16 34.36
C LEU A 2 7.34 -9.52 33.09
N ILE A 3 7.51 -8.54 32.20
CA ILE A 3 8.37 -8.68 31.02
C ILE A 3 9.61 -7.82 31.25
N SER A 4 10.78 -8.35 30.93
CA SER A 4 12.02 -7.57 30.85
C SER A 4 12.79 -7.89 29.58
N LYS A 5 13.70 -7.00 29.16
CA LYS A 5 14.77 -7.38 28.24
C LYS A 5 15.79 -8.26 28.98
N PRO A 6 16.48 -9.19 28.31
CA PRO A 6 17.63 -9.88 28.90
C PRO A 6 18.75 -8.87 29.22
N ASN A 7 19.53 -9.16 30.26
CA ASN A 7 20.81 -8.50 30.48
C ASN A 7 21.83 -9.11 29.52
N ASP A 8 22.63 -8.28 28.83
CA ASP A 8 23.85 -8.74 28.19
C ASP A 8 24.77 -9.32 29.28
N GLU A 9 24.89 -10.65 29.33
CA GLU A 9 25.78 -11.34 30.25
C GLU A 9 27.24 -11.04 29.90
N ASN A 10 27.87 -10.12 30.64
CA ASN A 10 29.32 -10.14 30.84
C ASN A 10 29.62 -10.99 32.08
N LEU A 11 30.17 -12.19 31.83
CA LEU A 11 30.79 -13.06 32.83
C LEU A 11 31.93 -12.34 33.55
N GLY A 12 31.91 -12.31 34.88
CA GLY A 12 33.13 -12.11 35.68
C GLY A 12 32.95 -11.52 37.08
N ARG A 13 32.93 -12.41 38.09
CA ARG A 13 33.35 -12.22 39.50
C ARG A 13 32.85 -10.96 40.26
N ALA A 14 32.02 -11.19 41.30
CA ALA A 14 32.31 -10.67 42.65
C ALA A 14 31.44 -11.36 43.72
N LYS A 15 32.09 -11.73 44.83
CA LYS A 15 31.51 -12.24 46.07
C LYS A 15 31.00 -11.08 46.94
N VAL A 16 29.84 -11.30 47.60
CA VAL A 16 29.54 -11.02 49.02
C VAL A 16 29.23 -9.56 49.48
N LYS A 17 28.08 -9.45 50.19
CA LYS A 17 27.69 -8.61 51.35
C LYS A 17 26.89 -7.29 51.18
N THR A 18 25.73 -7.32 51.87
CA THR A 18 25.02 -6.30 52.68
C THR A 18 24.17 -5.18 52.05
N SER A 19 22.88 -5.24 52.42
CA SER A 19 21.94 -4.23 52.94
C SER A 19 21.91 -2.80 52.39
N ALA A 20 20.73 -2.45 51.84
CA ALA A 20 20.01 -1.17 51.84
C ALA A 20 20.78 0.13 51.58
N LYS A 21 20.57 0.72 50.40
CA LYS A 21 20.26 2.15 50.24
C LYS A 21 19.77 2.49 48.83
N SER A 22 18.89 3.48 48.81
CA SER A 22 18.39 4.29 47.68
C SER A 22 19.29 4.31 46.44
N ILE A 23 18.71 3.99 45.29
CA ILE A 23 19.33 4.20 43.98
C ILE A 23 18.69 5.44 43.35
N ASP A 24 19.51 6.49 43.26
CA ASP A 24 19.30 7.69 42.44
C ASP A 24 19.32 7.35 40.93
N PRO A 25 18.67 8.17 40.09
CA PRO A 25 18.38 7.83 38.70
C PRO A 25 19.49 8.27 37.74
N THR A 26 20.59 7.53 37.67
CA THR A 26 21.56 7.69 36.57
C THR A 26 22.23 6.38 36.18
N SER A 27 21.56 5.60 35.32
CA SER A 27 22.23 4.78 34.31
C SER A 27 21.29 4.58 33.11
N ASN A 28 21.55 5.29 32.03
CA ASN A 28 20.88 5.13 30.75
C ASN A 28 21.28 3.79 30.11
N SER A 29 20.53 2.75 30.41
CA SER A 29 20.39 1.56 29.57
C SER A 29 18.90 1.33 29.38
N ASP A 30 18.49 1.30 28.12
CA ASP A 30 17.11 1.34 27.66
C ASP A 30 16.38 0.00 27.93
N HIS A 31 16.20 -0.33 29.21
CA HIS A 31 15.62 -1.58 29.72
C HIS A 31 14.09 -1.66 29.57
N SER A 32 13.48 -0.67 28.91
CA SER A 32 12.06 -0.66 28.63
C SER A 32 11.68 -1.73 27.60
N VAL A 33 10.65 -2.52 27.90
CA VAL A 33 10.03 -3.44 26.95
C VAL A 33 9.47 -2.60 25.80
N PRO A 34 9.70 -2.96 24.51
CA PRO A 34 9.17 -2.18 23.42
C PRO A 34 7.64 -1.99 23.55
N PRO A 35 7.10 -0.83 23.17
CA PRO A 35 5.67 -0.57 23.30
C PRO A 35 4.82 -1.65 22.61
N GLY A 36 3.69 -2.00 23.23
CA GLY A 36 2.70 -2.93 22.67
C GLY A 36 2.82 -4.39 23.14
N PHE A 37 4.01 -4.86 23.54
CA PHE A 37 4.19 -6.23 24.03
C PHE A 37 3.45 -6.50 25.35
N GLU A 38 3.34 -5.50 26.22
CA GLU A 38 2.53 -5.58 27.44
C GLU A 38 1.03 -5.80 27.14
N ARG A 39 0.53 -5.18 26.07
CA ARG A 39 -0.85 -5.37 25.61
C ARG A 39 -1.07 -6.79 25.07
N ILE A 40 -0.09 -7.33 24.35
CA ILE A 40 -0.10 -8.72 23.86
C ILE A 40 -0.11 -9.69 25.05
N LEU A 41 0.75 -9.47 26.05
CA LEU A 41 0.78 -10.31 27.26
C LEU A 41 -0.55 -10.23 28.03
N SER A 42 -1.08 -9.03 28.23
CA SER A 42 -2.36 -8.83 28.92
C SER A 42 -3.51 -9.54 28.20
N SER A 43 -3.52 -9.49 26.85
CA SER A 43 -4.48 -10.24 26.03
C SER A 43 -4.32 -11.76 26.20
N THR A 44 -3.07 -12.24 26.29
CA THR A 44 -2.76 -13.67 26.45
C THR A 44 -3.23 -14.18 27.81
N LEU A 45 -2.93 -13.45 28.89
CA LEU A 45 -3.37 -13.79 30.25
C LEU A 45 -4.90 -13.87 30.35
N LYS A 46 -5.60 -12.92 29.70
CA LYS A 46 -7.06 -12.91 29.65
C LYS A 46 -7.64 -14.13 28.91
N GLU A 47 -7.03 -14.53 27.80
CA GLU A 47 -7.46 -15.70 27.02
C GLU A 47 -7.27 -17.01 27.78
N LEU A 48 -6.14 -17.14 28.49
CA LEU A 48 -5.84 -18.29 29.34
C LEU A 48 -6.57 -18.25 30.70
N LYS A 49 -7.32 -17.18 30.99
CA LYS A 49 -8.01 -16.93 32.27
C LYS A 49 -7.07 -16.94 33.49
N VAL A 50 -5.78 -16.69 33.28
CA VAL A 50 -4.77 -16.62 34.34
C VAL A 50 -4.85 -15.27 35.03
N LYS A 51 -4.94 -15.29 36.36
CA LYS A 51 -5.00 -14.11 37.23
C LYS A 51 -3.80 -14.09 38.18
N SER A 52 -3.54 -12.90 38.72
CA SER A 52 -2.59 -12.77 39.82
C SER A 52 -3.11 -13.53 41.04
N GLY A 53 -2.28 -14.39 41.62
CA GLY A 53 -2.63 -15.25 42.76
C GLY A 53 -2.93 -16.70 42.38
N ASP A 54 -3.08 -17.03 41.09
CA ASP A 54 -3.26 -18.42 40.67
C ASP A 54 -1.98 -19.24 40.90
N CYS A 55 -2.13 -20.48 41.37
CA CYS A 55 -1.04 -21.43 41.49
C CYS A 55 -0.71 -22.02 40.11
N LEU A 56 0.43 -21.64 39.55
CA LEU A 56 0.94 -22.17 38.28
C LEU A 56 2.09 -23.13 38.55
N GLY A 57 2.00 -24.36 38.04
CA GLY A 57 3.11 -25.30 38.00
C GLY A 57 4.04 -25.03 36.81
N GLY A 58 5.06 -25.89 36.67
CA GLY A 58 6.05 -25.75 35.59
C GLY A 58 5.42 -25.85 34.19
N ASP A 59 4.46 -26.76 34.01
CA ASP A 59 3.78 -26.99 32.74
C ASP A 59 2.88 -25.81 32.37
N GLU A 60 2.15 -25.22 33.32
CA GLU A 60 1.32 -24.04 33.09
C GLU A 60 2.15 -22.80 32.77
N ILE A 61 3.29 -22.62 33.44
CA ILE A 61 4.25 -21.55 33.14
C ILE A 61 4.78 -21.70 31.71
N LEU A 62 5.14 -22.92 31.31
CA LEU A 62 5.61 -23.19 29.96
C LEU A 62 4.51 -22.96 28.91
N ALA A 63 3.27 -23.38 29.21
CA ALA A 63 2.12 -23.15 28.35
C ALA A 63 1.83 -21.65 28.18
N LEU A 64 1.92 -20.87 29.25
CA LEU A 64 1.79 -19.41 29.21
C LEU A 64 2.86 -18.77 28.32
N ALA A 65 4.13 -19.15 28.49
CA ALA A 65 5.23 -18.63 27.67
C ALA A 65 5.03 -18.95 26.18
N ARG A 66 4.61 -20.18 25.86
CA ARG A 66 4.28 -20.60 24.49
C ARG A 66 3.11 -19.81 23.91
N ALA A 67 2.03 -19.64 24.65
CA ALA A 67 0.87 -18.88 24.21
C ALA A 67 1.22 -17.42 23.93
N TYR A 68 2.03 -16.81 24.80
CA TYR A 68 2.49 -15.43 24.63
C TYR A 68 3.39 -15.31 23.39
N ASN A 69 4.33 -16.24 23.19
CA ASN A 69 5.16 -16.29 22.00
C ASN A 69 4.34 -16.44 20.71
N ASN A 70 3.32 -17.31 20.70
CA ASN A 70 2.43 -17.49 19.56
C ASN A 70 1.62 -16.24 19.23
N LYS A 71 1.21 -15.46 20.24
CA LYS A 71 0.52 -14.17 20.04
C LYS A 71 1.46 -13.10 19.47
N ILE A 72 2.73 -13.09 19.88
CA ILE A 72 3.76 -12.22 19.29
C ILE A 72 3.94 -12.53 17.80
N ILE A 73 4.06 -13.82 17.45
CA ILE A 73 4.16 -14.28 16.06
C ILE A 73 2.90 -13.88 15.27
N SER A 74 1.71 -14.09 15.82
CA SER A 74 0.43 -13.73 15.20
C SER A 74 0.29 -12.22 14.95
N ALA A 75 0.87 -11.40 15.83
CA ALA A 75 0.94 -9.95 15.67
C ALA A 75 1.93 -9.52 14.57
N GLY A 76 2.79 -10.42 14.09
CA GLY A 76 3.70 -10.21 12.96
C GLY A 76 5.18 -10.08 13.35
N PHE A 77 5.55 -10.25 14.62
CA PHE A 77 6.94 -10.13 15.08
C PHE A 77 7.65 -11.50 15.09
N ILE A 78 7.90 -12.04 13.90
CA ILE A 78 8.35 -13.42 13.69
C ILE A 78 9.77 -13.73 14.20
N THR A 79 10.61 -12.70 14.39
CA THR A 79 11.97 -12.86 14.94
C THR A 79 12.08 -12.42 16.40
N THR A 80 10.96 -12.06 17.04
CA THR A 80 10.92 -11.76 18.47
C THR A 80 10.48 -12.99 19.24
N SER A 81 11.23 -13.33 20.30
CA SER A 81 10.96 -14.52 21.10
C SER A 81 10.88 -14.21 22.59
N VAL A 82 10.29 -15.14 23.35
CA VAL A 82 10.19 -15.06 24.81
C VAL A 82 10.87 -16.27 25.43
N SER A 83 11.65 -16.05 26.48
CA SER A 83 12.21 -17.11 27.31
C SER A 83 11.86 -16.92 28.78
N ILE A 84 11.99 -18.00 29.56
CA ILE A 84 11.89 -17.97 31.02
C ILE A 84 13.33 -18.02 31.52
N PRO A 85 13.91 -16.90 32.00
CA PRO A 85 15.26 -16.91 32.55
C PRO A 85 15.29 -17.72 33.85
N GLN A 86 16.47 -18.20 34.23
CA GLN A 86 16.69 -18.79 35.53
C GLN A 86 16.38 -17.75 36.62
N GLN A 87 15.42 -18.04 37.48
CA GLN A 87 14.91 -17.09 38.46
C GLN A 87 14.39 -17.83 39.70
N ASN A 88 14.36 -17.14 40.83
CA ASN A 88 13.67 -17.61 42.02
C ASN A 88 12.24 -17.03 42.05
N ILE A 89 11.26 -17.90 41.89
CA ILE A 89 9.83 -17.54 41.88
C ILE A 89 9.18 -17.52 43.28
N SER A 90 9.96 -17.70 44.36
CA SER A 90 9.44 -17.68 45.74
C SER A 90 8.77 -16.37 46.13
N SER A 91 9.12 -15.27 45.46
CA SER A 91 8.50 -13.95 45.60
C SER A 91 7.11 -13.85 44.97
N GLY A 92 6.61 -14.90 44.33
CA GLY A 92 5.34 -14.90 43.58
C GLY A 92 5.41 -14.14 42.25
N THR A 93 6.61 -13.73 41.82
CA THR A 93 6.81 -13.00 40.56
C THR A 93 7.44 -13.90 39.51
N LEU A 94 6.70 -14.15 38.42
CA LEU A 94 7.23 -14.77 37.21
C LEU A 94 7.72 -13.70 36.23
N LEU A 95 8.99 -13.76 35.88
CA LEU A 95 9.65 -12.94 34.87
C LEU A 95 9.70 -13.69 33.52
N LEU A 96 9.28 -13.02 32.46
CA LEU A 96 9.45 -13.47 31.08
C LEU A 96 10.44 -12.54 30.38
N ALA A 97 11.55 -13.09 29.86
CA ALA A 97 12.53 -12.32 29.11
C ALA A 97 12.11 -12.24 27.64
N LEU A 98 11.90 -11.03 27.14
CA LEU A 98 11.60 -10.76 25.73
C LEU A 98 12.89 -10.47 24.97
N HIS A 99 13.10 -11.14 23.85
CA HIS A 99 14.23 -10.98 22.95
C HIS A 99 13.74 -10.35 21.65
N PRO A 100 13.78 -9.01 21.50
CA PRO A 100 13.24 -8.35 20.33
C PRO A 100 14.14 -8.56 19.11
N GLY A 101 13.57 -9.12 18.05
CA GLY A 101 14.24 -9.22 16.76
C GLY A 101 14.18 -7.91 15.99
N ARG A 102 15.33 -7.40 15.56
CA ARG A 102 15.46 -6.12 14.86
C ARG A 102 15.98 -6.29 13.45
N ILE A 103 15.76 -5.28 12.62
CA ILE A 103 16.26 -5.25 11.25
C ILE A 103 17.74 -4.84 11.29
N GLY A 104 18.60 -5.69 10.74
CA GLY A 104 20.00 -5.39 10.46
C GLY A 104 20.12 -4.58 9.17
N GLU A 105 20.73 -5.15 8.15
CA GLU A 105 20.80 -4.55 6.81
C GLU A 105 19.59 -4.90 5.93
N ILE A 106 19.32 -4.03 4.96
CA ILE A 106 18.32 -4.29 3.91
C ILE A 106 19.05 -4.19 2.57
N SER A 107 19.09 -5.29 1.84
CA SER A 107 19.75 -5.40 0.54
C SER A 107 18.72 -5.66 -0.57
N LEU A 108 18.96 -5.10 -1.75
CA LEU A 108 18.14 -5.33 -2.94
C LEU A 108 19.06 -5.60 -4.12
N GLU A 109 18.86 -6.74 -4.78
CA GLU A 109 19.62 -7.19 -5.95
C GLU A 109 18.67 -7.60 -7.09
N PRO A 110 19.12 -7.53 -8.36
CA PRO A 110 20.32 -6.86 -8.87
C PRO A 110 20.09 -5.35 -9.10
N GLY A 111 21.15 -4.58 -9.34
CA GLY A 111 21.02 -3.25 -9.94
C GLY A 111 21.95 -2.16 -9.38
N SER A 112 21.64 -0.91 -9.71
CA SER A 112 22.40 0.25 -9.22
C SER A 112 22.13 0.46 -7.73
N ARG A 113 23.19 0.51 -6.92
CA ARG A 113 23.13 0.77 -5.47
C ARG A 113 22.25 1.99 -5.11
N ALA A 114 22.41 3.10 -5.82
CA ALA A 114 21.67 4.33 -5.54
C ALA A 114 20.17 4.18 -5.86
N LYS A 115 19.84 3.50 -6.97
CA LYS A 115 18.45 3.20 -7.34
C LYS A 115 17.82 2.24 -6.34
N ASN A 116 18.55 1.22 -5.92
CA ASN A 116 18.10 0.20 -4.99
C ASN A 116 17.84 0.81 -3.60
N GLN A 117 18.69 1.74 -3.14
CA GLN A 117 18.48 2.45 -1.88
C GLN A 117 17.19 3.29 -1.89
N ARG A 118 16.91 4.02 -2.97
CA ARG A 118 15.63 4.75 -3.11
C ARG A 118 14.43 3.80 -3.18
N SER A 119 14.61 2.64 -3.80
CA SER A 119 13.55 1.63 -3.96
C SER A 119 13.23 1.00 -2.60
N ILE A 120 14.24 0.71 -1.79
CA ILE A 120 14.05 0.24 -0.41
C ILE A 120 13.36 1.34 0.41
N PHE A 121 13.88 2.58 0.36
CA PHE A 121 13.34 3.70 1.13
C PHE A 121 11.86 3.95 0.87
N THR A 122 11.44 3.97 -0.40
CA THR A 122 10.03 4.14 -0.78
C THR A 122 9.18 2.90 -0.49
N ALA A 123 9.71 1.68 -0.66
CA ALA A 123 8.97 0.47 -0.35
C ALA A 123 8.63 0.34 1.13
N PHE A 124 9.58 0.65 2.02
CA PHE A 124 9.38 0.60 3.47
C PHE A 124 8.84 1.91 4.08
N GLY A 125 8.87 3.02 3.33
CA GLY A 125 8.43 4.34 3.82
C GLY A 125 9.41 4.99 4.78
N GLY A 126 10.71 4.74 4.63
CA GLY A 126 11.77 5.23 5.51
C GLY A 126 12.96 4.29 5.58
N ASP A 127 13.97 4.64 6.37
CA ASP A 127 15.00 3.69 6.80
C ASP A 127 14.49 2.91 8.02
N LYS A 128 14.40 1.59 7.89
CA LYS A 128 13.89 0.67 8.91
C LYS A 128 14.97 -0.07 9.68
N ARG A 129 16.25 0.18 9.36
CA ARG A 129 17.37 -0.45 10.08
C ARG A 129 17.31 -0.11 11.57
N GLY A 130 17.50 -1.13 12.41
CA GLY A 130 17.41 -1.02 13.86
C GLY A 130 16.00 -1.03 14.44
N GLU A 131 14.95 -0.87 13.64
CA GLU A 131 13.57 -1.05 14.09
C GLU A 131 13.25 -2.53 14.35
N LEU A 132 12.12 -2.80 15.03
CA LEU A 132 11.62 -4.17 15.20
C LEU A 132 11.27 -4.75 13.84
N LEU A 133 11.67 -6.01 13.62
CA LEU A 133 11.32 -6.70 12.39
C LEU A 133 9.84 -7.11 12.43
N SER A 134 9.08 -6.59 11.46
CA SER A 134 7.65 -6.80 11.29
C SER A 134 7.37 -7.50 9.97
N LEU A 135 6.67 -8.63 10.02
CA LEU A 135 6.15 -9.31 8.83
C LEU A 135 5.22 -8.40 8.03
N ARG A 136 4.44 -7.54 8.70
CA ARG A 136 3.50 -6.62 8.02
C ARG A 136 4.22 -5.56 7.20
N ASP A 137 5.34 -5.07 7.70
CA ASP A 137 6.16 -4.10 6.97
C ASP A 137 6.82 -4.74 5.76
N MET A 138 7.28 -5.99 5.87
CA MET A 138 7.82 -6.75 4.74
C MET A 138 6.74 -7.08 3.71
N GLU A 139 5.54 -7.51 4.12
CA GLU A 139 4.40 -7.72 3.22
C GLU A 139 4.03 -6.43 2.47
N GLN A 140 4.01 -5.29 3.16
CA GLN A 140 3.73 -3.99 2.55
C GLN A 140 4.85 -3.57 1.58
N ALA A 141 6.12 -3.75 1.96
CA ALA A 141 7.26 -3.47 1.09
C ALA A 141 7.25 -4.36 -0.16
N MET A 142 6.94 -5.64 -0.02
CA MET A 142 6.79 -6.58 -1.14
C MET A 142 5.68 -6.13 -2.10
N GLU A 143 4.53 -5.71 -1.57
CA GLU A 143 3.44 -5.16 -2.40
C GLU A 143 3.88 -3.91 -3.16
N ASN A 144 4.59 -3.00 -2.49
CA ASN A 144 5.12 -1.78 -3.11
C ASN A 144 6.17 -2.10 -4.19
N PHE A 145 7.05 -3.07 -3.94
CA PHE A 145 8.03 -3.54 -4.90
C PHE A 145 7.39 -4.15 -6.16
N ASN A 146 6.26 -4.84 -6.00
CA ASN A 146 5.53 -5.48 -7.10
C ASN A 146 4.65 -4.49 -7.88
N ALA A 147 4.20 -3.40 -7.25
CA ALA A 147 3.34 -2.39 -7.87
C ALA A 147 3.93 -1.74 -9.14
N ALA A 148 5.26 -1.68 -9.25
CA ALA A 148 5.99 -1.16 -10.40
C ALA A 148 7.02 -2.15 -10.95
N SER A 149 6.65 -3.43 -10.98
CA SER A 149 7.48 -4.51 -11.52
C SER A 149 6.66 -5.45 -12.41
N ARG A 150 7.34 -6.14 -13.32
CA ARG A 150 6.76 -7.24 -14.12
C ARG A 150 7.05 -8.61 -13.53
N SER A 151 7.94 -8.67 -12.55
CA SER A 151 8.35 -9.84 -11.80
C SER A 151 8.02 -9.63 -10.32
N GLU A 152 7.70 -10.72 -9.64
CA GLU A 152 7.49 -10.70 -8.20
C GLU A 152 8.83 -10.54 -7.48
N ALA A 153 8.83 -9.73 -6.44
CA ALA A 153 9.95 -9.61 -5.51
C ALA A 153 9.89 -10.74 -4.49
N GLU A 154 11.04 -11.33 -4.21
CA GLU A 154 11.21 -12.31 -3.14
C GLU A 154 11.94 -11.64 -1.98
N ILE A 155 11.45 -11.86 -0.76
CA ILE A 155 12.06 -11.37 0.46
C ILE A 155 12.47 -12.56 1.30
N SER A 156 13.75 -12.63 1.67
CA SER A 156 14.29 -13.64 2.55
C SER A 156 14.96 -12.99 3.77
N LEU A 157 14.97 -13.72 4.89
CA LEU A 157 15.62 -13.29 6.12
C LEU A 157 16.87 -14.14 6.36
N SER A 158 17.97 -13.50 6.71
CA SER A 158 19.17 -14.16 7.18
C SER A 158 19.61 -13.61 8.54
N PRO A 159 20.30 -14.40 9.39
CA PRO A 159 20.93 -13.88 10.60
C PRO A 159 21.89 -12.73 10.26
N SER A 160 21.86 -11.66 11.04
CA SER A 160 22.80 -10.55 10.91
C SER A 160 24.07 -10.80 11.73
N ALA A 161 25.12 -10.02 11.49
CA ALA A 161 26.34 -10.04 12.31
C ALA A 161 26.09 -9.62 13.77
N LYS A 162 25.07 -8.80 14.01
CA LYS A 162 24.69 -8.33 15.35
C LYS A 162 23.64 -9.27 15.97
N GLN A 163 23.88 -9.73 17.19
CA GLN A 163 22.92 -10.58 17.90
C GLN A 163 21.57 -9.87 18.12
N GLY A 164 20.48 -10.60 17.89
CA GLY A 164 19.12 -10.06 17.95
C GLY A 164 18.70 -9.29 16.68
N TYR A 165 19.51 -9.32 15.62
CA TYR A 165 19.21 -8.67 14.34
C TYR A 165 19.13 -9.70 13.21
N SER A 166 18.32 -9.40 12.21
CA SER A 166 18.18 -10.17 10.97
C SER A 166 18.28 -9.25 9.77
N ASP A 167 19.05 -9.66 8.78
CA ASP A 167 19.18 -8.94 7.51
C ASP A 167 18.03 -9.35 6.57
N ILE A 168 17.52 -8.37 5.83
CA ILE A 168 16.45 -8.55 4.84
C ILE A 168 17.09 -8.53 3.45
N ASN A 169 17.03 -9.66 2.75
CA ASN A 169 17.55 -9.79 1.39
C ASN A 169 16.39 -9.83 0.40
N ILE A 170 16.35 -8.85 -0.48
CA ILE A 170 15.31 -8.71 -1.50
C ILE A 170 15.92 -9.04 -2.86
N SER A 171 15.30 -9.97 -3.57
CA SER A 171 15.68 -10.30 -4.94
C SER A 171 14.53 -9.95 -5.89
N LYS A 172 14.87 -9.46 -7.08
CA LYS A 172 13.91 -9.25 -8.16
C LYS A 172 14.50 -9.75 -9.47
N GLN A 173 13.69 -10.39 -10.29
CA GLN A 173 14.11 -10.68 -11.65
C GLN A 173 14.18 -9.38 -12.46
N GLN A 174 15.36 -9.08 -13.00
CA GLN A 174 15.56 -7.91 -13.85
C GLN A 174 14.70 -8.04 -15.12
N SER A 175 13.75 -7.13 -15.29
CA SER A 175 12.92 -7.03 -16.49
C SER A 175 13.06 -5.64 -17.11
N SER A 176 12.71 -5.51 -18.40
CA SER A 176 12.68 -4.20 -19.04
C SER A 176 11.70 -3.28 -18.27
N PRO A 177 12.13 -2.08 -17.87
CA PRO A 177 11.27 -1.13 -17.17
C PRO A 177 10.22 -0.52 -18.12
N LEU A 178 10.29 -0.79 -19.42
CA LEU A 178 9.31 -0.35 -20.40
C LEU A 178 8.42 -1.52 -20.81
N LEU A 179 7.11 -1.27 -20.83
CA LEU A 179 6.11 -2.21 -21.32
C LEU A 179 5.16 -1.50 -22.28
N LEU A 180 5.13 -1.97 -23.53
CA LEU A 180 4.12 -1.57 -24.51
C LEU A 180 2.99 -2.59 -24.51
N ARG A 181 1.75 -2.11 -24.34
CA ARG A 181 0.52 -2.90 -24.49
C ARG A 181 -0.29 -2.32 -25.64
N LEU A 182 -0.65 -3.18 -26.58
CA LEU A 182 -1.60 -2.87 -27.65
C LEU A 182 -2.92 -3.57 -27.32
N SER A 183 -4.05 -2.89 -27.54
CA SER A 183 -5.37 -3.45 -27.32
C SER A 183 -6.32 -3.07 -28.45
N ALA A 184 -7.29 -3.94 -28.71
CA ALA A 184 -8.40 -3.68 -29.61
C ALA A 184 -9.69 -4.25 -29.00
N ASP A 185 -10.78 -3.51 -29.10
CA ASP A 185 -12.09 -3.89 -28.57
C ASP A 185 -13.22 -3.31 -29.45
N ASN A 186 -14.46 -3.61 -29.07
CA ASN A 186 -15.67 -3.12 -29.72
C ASN A 186 -16.62 -2.36 -28.77
N LEU A 187 -16.07 -1.77 -27.69
CA LEU A 187 -16.81 -1.07 -26.62
C LEU A 187 -17.19 0.37 -27.00
N GLY A 188 -16.70 0.88 -28.14
CA GLY A 188 -17.07 2.19 -28.64
C GLY A 188 -18.55 2.27 -29.07
N SER A 189 -19.07 3.48 -29.20
CA SER A 189 -20.45 3.68 -29.66
C SER A 189 -20.58 3.47 -31.16
N LYS A 190 -21.75 3.04 -31.65
CA LYS A 190 -22.00 2.93 -33.10
C LYS A 190 -21.80 4.26 -33.83
N SER A 191 -22.26 5.37 -33.23
CA SER A 191 -22.21 6.70 -33.85
C SER A 191 -20.79 7.29 -33.90
N SER A 192 -19.95 7.03 -32.89
CA SER A 192 -18.59 7.56 -32.78
C SER A 192 -17.47 6.55 -33.11
N GLY A 193 -17.84 5.34 -33.59
CA GLY A 193 -16.90 4.26 -33.91
C GLY A 193 -16.94 3.14 -32.88
N LYS A 194 -17.48 1.98 -33.27
CA LYS A 194 -17.63 0.82 -32.38
C LYS A 194 -16.29 0.19 -32.01
N TYR A 195 -15.41 0.04 -33.00
CA TYR A 195 -14.16 -0.69 -32.86
C TYR A 195 -13.00 0.25 -32.49
N GLN A 196 -12.47 0.10 -31.28
CA GLN A 196 -11.45 0.95 -30.68
C GLN A 196 -10.12 0.22 -30.60
N GLY A 197 -9.03 0.92 -30.89
CA GLY A 197 -7.68 0.41 -30.74
C GLY A 197 -6.88 1.38 -29.88
N ALA A 198 -6.04 0.87 -28.99
CA ALA A 198 -5.19 1.69 -28.13
C ALA A 198 -3.77 1.12 -28.03
N ALA A 199 -2.81 2.03 -27.89
CA ALA A 199 -1.45 1.73 -27.47
C ALA A 199 -1.23 2.37 -26.10
N MET A 200 -0.65 1.61 -25.17
CA MET A 200 -0.33 2.05 -23.82
C MET A 200 1.12 1.72 -23.49
N LEU A 201 1.90 2.74 -23.20
CA LEU A 201 3.28 2.61 -22.76
C LEU A 201 3.35 2.82 -21.25
N TYR A 202 3.98 1.87 -20.56
CA TYR A 202 4.29 1.95 -19.14
C TYR A 202 5.80 2.14 -18.94
N GLY A 203 6.15 2.99 -17.99
CA GLY A 203 7.46 3.06 -17.35
C GLY A 203 7.36 2.57 -15.92
N LEU A 204 8.10 1.53 -15.58
CA LEU A 204 8.05 0.82 -14.32
C LEU A 204 9.37 1.01 -13.58
N ASN A 205 9.30 1.63 -12.40
CA ASN A 205 10.42 1.90 -11.52
C ASN A 205 11.63 2.51 -12.25
N LEU A 206 11.41 3.55 -13.06
CA LEU A 206 12.45 4.23 -13.85
C LEU A 206 13.47 4.92 -12.94
N LEU A 207 12.99 5.66 -11.94
CA LEU A 207 13.73 6.49 -10.99
C LEU A 207 14.21 5.72 -9.74
N GLY A 208 13.67 4.52 -9.50
CA GLY A 208 13.95 3.76 -8.30
C GLY A 208 13.04 4.11 -7.12
N LEU A 209 11.84 4.64 -7.36
CA LEU A 209 10.87 5.01 -6.31
C LEU A 209 9.71 4.00 -6.23
N ASN A 210 9.86 2.84 -6.90
CA ASN A 210 8.77 1.89 -7.14
C ASN A 210 7.56 2.54 -7.83
N GLU A 211 7.82 3.53 -8.69
CA GLU A 211 6.78 4.26 -9.38
C GLU A 211 6.33 3.58 -10.66
N SER A 212 5.04 3.65 -10.96
CA SER A 212 4.50 3.34 -12.28
C SER A 212 4.07 4.63 -12.96
N VAL A 213 4.54 4.85 -14.18
CA VAL A 213 4.08 5.93 -15.06
C VAL A 213 3.49 5.32 -16.31
N PHE A 214 2.44 5.91 -16.84
CA PHE A 214 1.84 5.41 -18.07
C PHE A 214 1.31 6.54 -18.94
N ALA A 215 1.29 6.28 -20.24
CA ALA A 215 0.61 7.08 -21.24
C ALA A 215 -0.05 6.14 -22.26
N SER A 216 -1.25 6.49 -22.69
CA SER A 216 -2.02 5.74 -23.66
C SER A 216 -2.71 6.68 -24.63
N TYR A 217 -2.72 6.27 -25.89
CA TYR A 217 -3.50 6.88 -26.94
C TYR A 217 -4.35 5.80 -27.59
N GLY A 218 -5.64 6.06 -27.71
CA GLY A 218 -6.57 5.20 -28.41
C GLY A 218 -7.48 5.98 -29.33
N ARG A 219 -7.97 5.29 -30.36
CA ARG A 219 -8.92 5.83 -31.32
C ARG A 219 -9.73 4.72 -31.98
N ASN A 220 -10.83 5.08 -32.61
CA ASN A 220 -11.54 4.14 -33.48
C ASN A 220 -10.67 3.78 -34.71
N PHE A 221 -10.56 2.48 -35.03
CA PHE A 221 -9.82 2.02 -36.21
C PHE A 221 -10.72 1.67 -37.40
N LEU A 222 -12.02 1.44 -37.14
CA LEU A 222 -13.07 1.44 -38.15
C LEU A 222 -13.93 2.70 -38.02
N ARG A 223 -14.49 3.16 -39.14
CA ARG A 223 -15.40 4.32 -39.15
C ARG A 223 -16.68 3.99 -38.37
N GLY A 224 -17.24 4.98 -37.68
CA GLY A 224 -18.58 4.87 -37.11
C GLY A 224 -19.66 4.70 -38.18
N ASP A 225 -20.89 4.46 -37.75
CA ASP A 225 -22.05 4.33 -38.63
C ASP A 225 -22.10 5.51 -39.60
N LYS A 226 -22.06 5.18 -40.89
CA LYS A 226 -22.12 6.17 -41.96
C LYS A 226 -23.53 6.74 -42.02
N LYS A 227 -23.63 8.07 -42.00
CA LYS A 227 -24.87 8.80 -42.26
C LYS A 227 -24.72 9.50 -43.61
N SER A 228 -25.76 9.42 -44.43
CA SER A 228 -25.78 10.01 -45.76
C SER A 228 -27.02 10.88 -45.92
N LEU A 229 -26.89 12.00 -46.62
CA LEU A 229 -27.99 12.88 -47.01
C LEU A 229 -27.66 13.46 -48.39
N GLY A 230 -28.45 13.09 -49.41
CA GLY A 230 -28.06 13.31 -50.81
C GLY A 230 -26.74 12.61 -51.12
N ASP A 231 -25.83 13.32 -51.77
CA ASP A 231 -24.47 12.85 -52.08
C ASP A 231 -23.47 13.01 -50.91
N ASP A 232 -23.84 13.76 -49.85
CA ASP A 232 -22.98 13.92 -48.68
C ASP A 232 -23.03 12.69 -47.78
N SER A 233 -21.87 12.28 -47.28
CA SER A 233 -21.79 11.19 -46.32
C SER A 233 -20.65 11.34 -45.32
N LYS A 234 -21.00 11.23 -44.03
CA LYS A 234 -20.09 11.44 -42.91
C LYS A 234 -20.19 10.29 -41.90
N SER A 235 -19.17 10.13 -41.09
CA SER A 235 -19.10 9.12 -40.03
C SER A 235 -18.42 9.70 -38.80
N GLY A 236 -18.93 9.39 -37.61
CA GLY A 236 -18.31 9.82 -36.37
C GLY A 236 -17.00 9.09 -36.05
N ARG A 237 -16.27 9.67 -35.09
CA ARG A 237 -14.96 9.19 -34.62
C ARG A 237 -14.81 9.44 -33.13
N SER A 238 -13.86 8.77 -32.50
CA SER A 238 -13.49 9.01 -31.12
C SER A 238 -12.00 8.80 -30.89
N ALA A 239 -11.45 9.53 -29.94
CA ALA A 239 -10.08 9.37 -29.49
C ALA A 239 -10.00 9.58 -27.98
N ASN A 240 -9.09 8.85 -27.33
CA ASN A 240 -8.79 9.00 -25.92
C ASN A 240 -7.28 9.16 -25.71
N TYR A 241 -6.92 10.04 -24.78
CA TYR A 241 -5.58 10.18 -24.25
C TYR A 241 -5.63 9.99 -22.75
N TYR A 242 -4.90 9.00 -22.23
CA TYR A 242 -4.88 8.65 -20.82
C TYR A 242 -3.44 8.62 -20.33
N ALA A 243 -3.13 9.39 -19.29
CA ALA A 243 -1.78 9.41 -18.72
C ALA A 243 -1.84 9.58 -17.21
N GLY A 244 -0.83 9.06 -16.51
CA GLY A 244 -0.78 9.13 -15.06
C GLY A 244 0.49 8.57 -14.46
N PHE A 245 0.58 8.69 -13.15
CA PHE A 245 1.64 8.10 -12.35
C PHE A 245 1.09 7.58 -11.02
N SER A 246 1.81 6.65 -10.40
CA SER A 246 1.56 6.17 -9.04
C SER A 246 2.88 5.88 -8.34
N ILE A 247 3.04 6.36 -7.11
CA ILE A 247 4.25 6.20 -6.30
C ILE A 247 3.84 5.71 -4.90
N PRO A 248 4.36 4.56 -4.43
CA PRO A 248 4.18 4.12 -3.04
C PRO A 248 5.23 4.74 -2.11
N PHE A 249 4.86 4.88 -0.84
CA PHE A 249 5.74 5.29 0.25
C PHE A 249 5.34 4.57 1.55
N GLY A 250 5.88 3.38 1.78
CA GLY A 250 5.49 2.50 2.89
C GLY A 250 4.00 2.18 2.85
N TYR A 251 3.27 2.58 3.89
CA TYR A 251 1.82 2.39 3.97
C TYR A 251 1.00 3.44 3.19
N PHE A 252 1.65 4.47 2.63
CA PHE A 252 1.00 5.47 1.78
C PHE A 252 1.20 5.18 0.29
N SER A 253 0.28 5.64 -0.54
CA SER A 253 0.50 5.75 -1.98
C SER A 253 -0.17 7.00 -2.56
N LEU A 254 0.51 7.63 -3.51
CA LEU A 254 0.03 8.79 -4.23
C LEU A 254 -0.13 8.43 -5.71
N SER A 255 -1.30 8.69 -6.27
CA SER A 255 -1.57 8.45 -7.69
C SER A 255 -2.23 9.66 -8.34
N PHE A 256 -1.84 9.96 -9.57
CA PHE A 256 -2.49 10.96 -10.40
C PHE A 256 -2.80 10.37 -11.76
N TRP A 257 -3.96 10.65 -12.31
CA TRP A 257 -4.26 10.34 -13.69
C TRP A 257 -5.16 11.37 -14.35
N GLN A 258 -4.99 11.51 -15.66
CA GLN A 258 -5.78 12.36 -16.52
C GLN A 258 -6.29 11.54 -17.70
N ASN A 259 -7.58 11.64 -17.97
CA ASN A 259 -8.21 11.11 -19.17
C ASN A 259 -8.82 12.26 -19.98
N ARG A 260 -8.41 12.42 -21.23
CA ARG A 260 -9.04 13.31 -22.21
C ARG A 260 -9.69 12.46 -23.29
N TYR A 261 -10.99 12.63 -23.48
CA TYR A 261 -11.76 11.93 -24.50
C TYR A 261 -12.41 12.94 -25.44
N THR A 262 -12.32 12.71 -26.74
CA THR A 262 -12.99 13.49 -27.78
C THR A 262 -13.80 12.57 -28.66
N TYR A 263 -14.97 13.02 -29.08
CA TYR A 263 -15.82 12.27 -29.99
C TYR A 263 -16.55 13.22 -30.93
N ASP A 264 -16.87 12.69 -32.10
CA ASP A 264 -17.74 13.29 -33.10
C ASP A 264 -18.80 12.27 -33.47
N GLN A 265 -20.04 12.73 -33.61
CA GLN A 265 -21.14 11.94 -34.16
C GLN A 265 -21.91 12.78 -35.17
N ILE A 266 -22.50 12.10 -36.17
CA ILE A 266 -23.22 12.77 -37.24
C ILE A 266 -24.72 12.70 -36.95
N VAL A 267 -25.36 13.87 -36.97
CA VAL A 267 -26.79 14.05 -36.77
C VAL A 267 -27.41 14.51 -38.10
N PRO A 268 -28.32 13.72 -38.71
CA PRO A 268 -28.97 14.13 -39.94
C PRO A 268 -29.98 15.25 -39.68
N GLY A 269 -29.81 16.39 -40.36
CA GLY A 269 -30.78 17.48 -40.42
C GLY A 269 -31.71 17.36 -41.62
N ALA A 270 -32.60 18.35 -41.78
CA ALA A 270 -33.54 18.38 -42.92
C ALA A 270 -32.84 18.58 -44.28
N TYR A 271 -31.74 19.34 -44.30
CA TYR A 271 -31.04 19.73 -45.54
C TYR A 271 -29.52 19.46 -45.51
N GLU A 272 -28.94 19.19 -44.33
CA GLU A 272 -27.50 18.93 -44.19
C GLU A 272 -27.18 17.93 -43.07
N LEU A 273 -25.96 17.37 -43.10
CA LEU A 273 -25.42 16.54 -42.03
C LEU A 273 -24.66 17.39 -41.00
N TYR A 274 -25.19 17.45 -39.78
CA TYR A 274 -24.57 18.16 -38.66
C TYR A 274 -23.54 17.29 -37.93
N THR A 275 -22.37 17.86 -37.63
CA THR A 275 -21.40 17.21 -36.74
C THR A 275 -21.66 17.65 -35.31
N TYR A 276 -22.05 16.73 -34.44
CA TYR A 276 -22.10 16.98 -33.00
C TYR A 276 -20.83 16.41 -32.37
N SER A 277 -20.00 17.28 -31.80
CA SER A 277 -18.73 16.88 -31.20
C SER A 277 -18.69 17.22 -29.72
N GLY A 278 -17.83 16.53 -28.99
CA GLY A 278 -17.61 16.83 -27.59
C GLY A 278 -16.24 16.45 -27.09
N SER A 279 -15.81 17.15 -26.05
CA SER A 279 -14.57 16.87 -25.34
C SER A 279 -14.82 16.77 -23.85
N SER A 280 -14.21 15.76 -23.23
CA SER A 280 -14.22 15.58 -21.78
C SER A 280 -12.79 15.47 -21.27
N VAL A 281 -12.53 16.09 -20.12
CA VAL A 281 -11.27 15.93 -19.39
C VAL A 281 -11.61 15.57 -17.96
N ARG A 282 -11.09 14.45 -17.49
CA ARG A 282 -11.16 14.03 -16.08
C ARG A 282 -9.76 13.95 -15.50
N ARG A 283 -9.59 14.45 -14.29
CA ARG A 283 -8.34 14.40 -13.52
C ARG A 283 -8.64 13.94 -12.12
N ASN A 284 -7.86 13.01 -11.61
CA ASN A 284 -7.91 12.60 -10.22
C ASN A 284 -6.50 12.62 -9.63
N LEU A 285 -6.41 13.08 -8.38
CA LEU A 285 -5.26 12.91 -7.50
C LEU A 285 -5.75 12.14 -6.28
N ASP A 286 -5.18 10.96 -6.04
CA ASP A 286 -5.58 10.02 -5.00
C ASP A 286 -4.42 9.84 -4.01
N LEU A 287 -4.70 10.00 -2.72
CA LEU A 287 -3.82 9.63 -1.60
C LEU A 287 -4.48 8.45 -0.86
N ASN A 288 -3.77 7.34 -0.71
CA ASN A 288 -4.24 6.16 0.01
C ASN A 288 -3.31 5.85 1.19
N TYR A 289 -3.88 5.42 2.32
CA TYR A 289 -3.15 5.04 3.54
C TYR A 289 -3.69 3.71 4.08
N VAL A 290 -2.84 2.69 4.13
CA VAL A 290 -3.15 1.40 4.75
C VAL A 290 -2.94 1.51 6.26
N TYR A 291 -4.03 1.69 7.03
CA TYR A 291 -3.92 1.91 8.48
C TYR A 291 -3.91 0.61 9.29
N PHE A 292 -4.35 -0.51 8.69
CA PHE A 292 -4.36 -1.81 9.36
C PHE A 292 -4.19 -2.95 8.36
N ARG A 293 -3.31 -3.90 8.69
CA ARG A 293 -3.11 -5.12 7.93
C ARG A 293 -2.80 -6.28 8.87
N ASN A 294 -3.39 -7.44 8.58
CA ASN A 294 -2.98 -8.72 9.14
C ASN A 294 -3.06 -9.82 8.06
N GLN A 295 -2.95 -11.09 8.46
CA GLN A 295 -2.96 -12.23 7.54
C GLN A 295 -4.26 -12.33 6.73
N ASN A 296 -5.38 -11.87 7.29
CA ASN A 296 -6.71 -12.07 6.72
C ASN A 296 -7.40 -10.77 6.32
N SER A 297 -6.77 -9.61 6.50
CA SER A 297 -7.42 -8.34 6.19
C SER A 297 -6.44 -7.22 5.90
N LYS A 298 -6.88 -6.31 5.04
CA LYS A 298 -6.21 -5.06 4.69
C LYS A 298 -7.25 -3.95 4.67
N ASN A 299 -7.04 -2.94 5.51
CA ASN A 299 -7.95 -1.81 5.62
C ASN A 299 -7.20 -0.51 5.32
N SER A 300 -7.81 0.34 4.50
CA SER A 300 -7.21 1.56 3.99
C SER A 300 -8.19 2.73 4.05
N LEU A 301 -7.64 3.93 4.25
CA LEU A 301 -8.30 5.20 4.02
C LEU A 301 -7.85 5.73 2.67
N PHE A 302 -8.74 6.41 1.95
CA PHE A 302 -8.36 7.15 0.76
C PHE A 302 -8.99 8.54 0.74
N PHE A 303 -8.25 9.47 0.14
CA PHE A 303 -8.69 10.81 -0.16
C PHE A 303 -8.39 11.13 -1.61
N ARG A 304 -9.39 11.59 -2.35
CA ARG A 304 -9.31 11.90 -3.77
C ARG A 304 -9.73 13.34 -4.00
N ILE A 305 -8.93 14.06 -4.76
CA ILE A 305 -9.30 15.33 -5.37
C ILE A 305 -9.61 15.06 -6.84
N TRP A 306 -10.75 15.51 -7.33
CA TRP A 306 -11.18 15.23 -8.70
C TRP A 306 -11.63 16.50 -9.42
N GLN A 307 -11.47 16.48 -10.74
CA GLN A 307 -11.95 17.52 -11.66
C GLN A 307 -12.54 16.87 -12.91
N LYS A 308 -13.66 17.42 -13.39
CA LYS A 308 -14.30 17.06 -14.65
C LYS A 308 -14.60 18.31 -15.47
N LYS A 309 -14.22 18.31 -16.74
CA LYS A 309 -14.58 19.35 -17.72
C LYS A 309 -15.25 18.71 -18.91
N TYR A 310 -16.28 19.35 -19.43
CA TYR A 310 -17.03 18.88 -20.57
C TYR A 310 -17.45 20.07 -21.45
N LYS A 311 -17.30 19.90 -22.76
CA LYS A 311 -17.75 20.85 -23.76
C LYS A 311 -18.32 20.10 -24.94
N ASN A 312 -19.43 20.57 -25.48
CA ASN A 312 -20.04 20.05 -26.70
C ASN A 312 -20.23 21.16 -27.72
N TYR A 313 -20.29 20.74 -28.98
CA TYR A 313 -20.39 21.61 -30.13
C TYR A 313 -21.38 21.02 -31.15
N ILE A 314 -22.07 21.90 -31.88
CA ILE A 314 -22.71 21.55 -33.15
C ILE A 314 -21.96 22.32 -34.23
N GLN A 315 -21.40 21.58 -35.18
CA GLN A 315 -20.35 22.07 -36.07
C GLN A 315 -19.23 22.72 -35.24
N ASP A 316 -19.00 24.02 -35.42
CA ASP A 316 -17.99 24.80 -34.70
C ASP A 316 -18.59 25.64 -33.55
N TYR A 317 -19.92 25.59 -33.35
CA TYR A 317 -20.59 26.38 -32.34
C TYR A 317 -20.63 25.66 -30.98
N GLU A 318 -20.01 26.26 -29.95
CA GLU A 318 -20.04 25.71 -28.58
C GLU A 318 -21.45 25.81 -27.99
N LEU A 319 -22.00 24.67 -27.57
CA LEU A 319 -23.24 24.62 -26.80
C LEU A 319 -22.97 25.02 -25.36
N SER A 320 -22.99 26.32 -25.09
CA SER A 320 -22.67 26.92 -23.79
C SER A 320 -23.55 26.37 -22.65
N ASN A 321 -24.81 26.06 -22.93
CA ASN A 321 -25.75 25.42 -22.01
C ASN A 321 -25.39 23.96 -21.65
N GLN A 322 -24.53 23.29 -22.42
CA GLN A 322 -24.05 21.94 -22.15
C GLN A 322 -22.63 21.90 -21.58
N ARG A 323 -21.98 23.06 -21.44
CA ARG A 323 -20.65 23.16 -20.85
C ARG A 323 -20.72 22.84 -19.36
N LYS A 324 -19.91 21.87 -18.91
CA LYS A 324 -19.77 21.55 -17.49
C LYS A 324 -18.32 21.69 -17.04
N ARG A 325 -18.14 22.25 -15.85
CA ARG A 325 -16.87 22.24 -15.12
C ARG A 325 -17.21 21.93 -13.69
N GLU A 326 -16.79 20.77 -13.22
CA GLU A 326 -17.09 20.25 -11.91
C GLU A 326 -15.77 19.89 -11.23
N GLY A 327 -15.76 19.93 -9.91
CA GLY A 327 -14.63 19.51 -9.12
C GLY A 327 -15.04 19.32 -7.68
N GLY A 328 -14.20 18.64 -6.92
CA GLY A 328 -14.51 18.34 -5.54
C GLY A 328 -13.53 17.37 -4.94
N TYR A 329 -13.98 16.74 -3.86
CA TYR A 329 -13.22 15.71 -3.18
C TYR A 329 -14.09 14.49 -2.88
N GLU A 330 -13.43 13.37 -2.65
CA GLU A 330 -14.02 12.12 -2.19
C GLU A 330 -13.12 11.54 -1.10
N ALA A 331 -13.70 11.16 0.04
CA ALA A 331 -12.98 10.51 1.12
C ALA A 331 -13.67 9.20 1.47
N GLY A 332 -12.92 8.15 1.77
CA GLY A 332 -13.54 6.86 2.06
C GLY A 332 -12.62 5.84 2.70
N LEU A 333 -13.23 4.71 3.02
CA LEU A 333 -12.63 3.53 3.61
C LEU A 333 -12.71 2.38 2.60
N LYS A 334 -11.65 1.58 2.53
CA LYS A 334 -11.59 0.33 1.79
C LYS A 334 -11.21 -0.79 2.76
N SER A 335 -11.96 -1.87 2.74
CA SER A 335 -11.66 -3.07 3.53
C SER A 335 -11.62 -4.26 2.59
N LYS A 336 -10.53 -5.02 2.65
CA LYS A 336 -10.39 -6.30 1.97
C LYS A 336 -10.16 -7.37 3.01
N VAL A 337 -10.99 -8.40 3.02
CA VAL A 337 -10.91 -9.54 3.93
C VAL A 337 -10.68 -10.80 3.11
N PHE A 338 -9.72 -11.62 3.53
CA PHE A 338 -9.34 -12.88 2.93
C PHE A 338 -9.81 -14.04 3.80
N PHE A 339 -10.49 -14.98 3.15
CA PHE A 339 -10.80 -16.31 3.63
C PHE A 339 -9.95 -17.30 2.83
N ASP A 340 -9.91 -18.58 3.22
CA ASP A 340 -8.99 -19.56 2.63
C ASP A 340 -9.03 -19.60 1.10
N ASN A 341 -10.24 -19.65 0.51
CA ASN A 341 -10.45 -19.73 -0.94
C ASN A 341 -11.32 -18.57 -1.49
N SER A 342 -11.52 -17.51 -0.72
CA SER A 342 -12.35 -16.39 -1.15
C SER A 342 -11.87 -15.07 -0.55
N SER A 343 -12.29 -13.95 -1.13
CA SER A 343 -12.05 -12.64 -0.55
C SER A 343 -13.24 -11.73 -0.77
N VAL A 344 -13.45 -10.81 0.15
CA VAL A 344 -14.49 -9.79 0.07
C VAL A 344 -13.83 -8.43 0.14
N GLU A 345 -14.15 -7.56 -0.81
CA GLU A 345 -13.70 -6.17 -0.84
C GLU A 345 -14.90 -5.23 -0.72
N MET A 346 -14.83 -4.32 0.23
CA MET A 346 -15.87 -3.32 0.52
C MET A 346 -15.26 -1.93 0.45
N MET A 347 -16.01 -0.99 -0.14
CA MET A 347 -15.63 0.43 -0.18
C MET A 347 -16.83 1.29 0.22
N LEU A 348 -16.62 2.17 1.19
CA LEU A 348 -17.58 3.20 1.58
C LEU A 348 -16.94 4.56 1.38
N SER A 349 -17.58 5.46 0.65
CA SER A 349 -17.05 6.81 0.40
C SER A 349 -18.11 7.89 0.44
N TYR A 350 -17.66 9.10 0.79
CA TYR A 350 -18.42 10.32 0.72
C TYR A 350 -17.80 11.22 -0.36
N LEU A 351 -18.59 11.57 -1.37
CA LEU A 351 -18.19 12.44 -2.46
C LEU A 351 -18.92 13.78 -2.35
N LYS A 352 -18.16 14.87 -2.43
CA LYS A 352 -18.71 16.22 -2.44
C LYS A 352 -18.17 17.03 -3.59
N SER A 353 -19.07 17.49 -4.45
CA SER A 353 -18.79 18.52 -5.45
C SER A 353 -18.68 19.89 -4.78
N THR A 354 -17.72 20.70 -5.19
CA THR A 354 -17.44 22.03 -4.64
C THR A 354 -17.25 23.05 -5.77
N GLY A 355 -17.08 24.32 -5.42
CA GLY A 355 -16.68 25.38 -6.36
C GLY A 355 -15.24 25.27 -6.87
N ALA A 356 -14.47 24.27 -6.44
CA ALA A 356 -13.06 24.12 -6.77
C ALA A 356 -12.83 24.05 -8.28
N PHE A 357 -11.65 24.53 -8.70
CA PHE A 357 -11.24 24.58 -10.11
C PHE A 357 -12.19 25.41 -11.01
N ASN A 358 -12.77 26.46 -10.43
CA ASN A 358 -13.74 27.35 -11.04
C ASN A 358 -15.02 26.61 -11.48
N ALA A 359 -15.47 25.60 -10.74
CA ALA A 359 -16.65 24.82 -11.13
C ALA A 359 -17.84 25.74 -11.51
N LEU A 360 -18.49 25.42 -12.62
CA LEU A 360 -19.68 26.13 -13.07
C LEU A 360 -20.84 25.69 -12.18
N ARG A 361 -21.59 26.66 -11.66
CA ARG A 361 -22.77 26.43 -10.83
C ARG A 361 -23.97 26.04 -11.67
#